data_AF-A0AA95SDQ2-F1
#
_entry.id   AF-A0AA95SDQ2-F1
#
_cell.length_a   1.000
_cell.length_b   1.000
_cell.length_c   1.000
_cell.angle_alpha   90.00
_cell.angle_beta   90.00
_cell.angle_gamma   90.00
#
_symmetry.space_group_name_H-M   'P 1'
#
loop_
_entity.id
_entity.type
_entity.pdbx_description
1 polymer ?
#
loop_
_entity_poly.entity_id
_entity_poly.type
_entity_poly.pdbx_seq_one_letter_code
_entity_poly.pdbx_strand_id
1 'polypeptide(L)'
;MFVNMKLRFCVILLFVFLLGGCISVSKVSPNTPEDALYDLKEENRNVHIYGSSQVNNSLVLMVFTGYMNNEDIWVADIQNQKGHWKVEKIIKMDQSLYELNETHSIYKDDELRYELGYHKGDSNDKEKEANQKVIPLEDESDWKVWIKY
;
A
#
# COMPACT_ATOMS: atom_id res chain seq x y z
N MET A 1 15.64 -60.52 36.57
CA MET A 1 15.73 -60.68 35.11
C MET A 1 14.92 -59.57 34.43
N PHE A 2 15.65 -58.55 33.96
CA PHE A 2 15.35 -57.60 32.88
C PHE A 2 13.92 -57.45 32.35
N VAL A 3 13.00 -56.75 33.03
CA VAL A 3 11.78 -56.24 32.34
C VAL A 3 11.39 -54.81 32.75
N ASN A 4 11.66 -54.38 33.99
CA ASN A 4 11.00 -53.18 34.53
C ASN A 4 11.79 -51.85 34.50
N MET A 5 12.88 -51.77 33.73
CA MET A 5 13.72 -50.54 33.68
C MET A 5 13.80 -49.88 32.29
N LYS A 6 13.09 -50.40 31.28
CA LYS A 6 12.99 -49.77 29.96
C LYS A 6 11.68 -49.00 29.74
N LEU A 7 10.61 -49.34 30.46
CA LEU A 7 9.28 -48.78 30.20
C LEU A 7 9.06 -47.38 30.83
N ARG A 8 9.76 -47.05 31.92
CA ARG A 8 9.64 -45.74 32.58
C ARG A 8 10.42 -44.61 31.88
N PHE A 9 11.42 -44.95 31.08
CA PHE A 9 12.22 -43.98 30.33
C PHE A 9 11.53 -43.54 29.02
N CYS A 10 10.63 -44.36 28.47
CA CYS A 10 9.90 -44.01 27.25
C CYS A 10 8.78 -42.99 27.47
N VAL A 11 8.21 -42.92 28.68
CA VAL A 11 7.07 -42.01 28.96
C VAL A 11 7.53 -40.56 29.17
N ILE A 12 8.74 -40.35 29.69
CA ILE A 12 9.28 -38.99 29.92
C ILE A 12 9.77 -38.33 28.62
N LEU A 13 10.17 -39.12 27.62
CA LEU A 13 10.61 -38.60 26.32
C LEU A 13 9.46 -38.11 25.43
N LEU A 14 8.22 -38.55 25.68
CA LEU A 14 7.06 -38.19 24.86
C LEU A 14 6.43 -36.84 25.24
N PHE A 15 6.70 -36.32 26.44
CA PHE A 15 6.14 -35.04 26.91
C PHE A 15 6.93 -33.81 26.42
N VAL A 16 8.16 -33.99 25.96
CA VAL A 16 9.03 -32.88 25.51
C VAL A 16 8.63 -32.37 24.11
N PHE A 17 7.94 -33.18 23.30
CA PHE A 17 7.51 -32.78 21.95
C PHE A 17 6.19 -31.98 21.92
N LEU A 18 5.43 -31.92 23.02
CA LEU A 18 4.15 -31.18 23.06
C LEU A 18 4.30 -29.70 23.45
N LEU A 19 5.53 -29.25 23.73
CA LEU A 19 5.87 -27.83 23.93
C LEU A 19 6.64 -27.23 22.75
N GLY A 20 6.72 -27.97 21.62
CA GLY A 20 7.19 -27.46 20.35
C GLY A 20 6.27 -26.34 19.88
N GLY A 21 6.69 -25.11 20.17
CA GLY A 21 5.92 -23.89 20.02
C GLY A 21 5.20 -23.79 18.69
N CYS A 22 3.97 -23.29 18.77
CA CYS A 22 3.37 -22.58 17.65
C CYS A 22 4.26 -21.36 17.40
N ILE A 23 5.27 -21.52 16.55
CA ILE A 23 5.99 -20.38 15.98
C ILE A 23 4.99 -19.80 14.98
N SER A 24 4.07 -18.99 15.49
CA SER A 24 3.34 -18.06 14.65
C SER A 24 4.41 -17.23 13.96
N VAL A 25 4.68 -17.53 12.70
CA VAL A 25 5.50 -16.72 11.83
C VAL A 25 4.83 -15.36 11.84
N SER A 26 5.34 -14.46 12.68
CA SER A 26 4.90 -13.08 12.71
C SER A 26 5.18 -12.55 11.31
N LYS A 27 4.13 -12.34 10.52
CA LYS A 27 4.24 -11.56 9.29
C LYS A 27 5.03 -10.31 9.66
N VAL A 28 6.18 -10.14 9.02
CA VAL A 28 7.05 -8.98 9.25
C VAL A 28 6.18 -7.77 9.01
N SER A 29 6.00 -6.93 10.03
CA SER A 29 5.20 -5.73 9.87
C SER A 29 5.87 -4.86 8.80
N PRO A 30 5.10 -4.28 7.87
CA PRO A 30 5.65 -3.40 6.85
C PRO A 30 6.34 -2.20 7.49
N ASN A 31 7.62 -2.01 7.13
CA ASN A 31 8.48 -0.96 7.68
C ASN A 31 8.58 0.25 6.74
N THR A 32 8.09 0.12 5.51
CA THR A 32 7.99 1.20 4.53
C THR A 32 6.54 1.32 4.03
N PRO A 33 6.13 2.49 3.50
CA PRO A 33 4.82 2.61 2.88
C PRO A 33 4.65 1.65 1.69
N GLU A 34 5.71 1.39 0.92
CA GLU A 34 5.72 0.44 -0.19
C GLU A 34 5.42 -0.99 0.29
N ASP A 35 6.05 -1.44 1.38
CA ASP A 35 5.78 -2.75 1.98
C ASP A 35 4.29 -2.86 2.36
N ALA A 36 3.72 -1.80 2.94
CA ALA A 36 2.31 -1.79 3.33
C ALA A 36 1.38 -1.89 2.11
N LEU A 37 1.77 -1.30 0.98
CA LEU A 37 1.04 -1.44 -0.28
C LEU A 37 1.17 -2.86 -0.85
N TYR A 38 2.35 -3.46 -0.82
CA TYR A 38 2.56 -4.83 -1.29
C TYR A 38 1.88 -5.89 -0.42
N ASP A 39 1.64 -5.61 0.86
CA ASP A 39 0.85 -6.49 1.74
C ASP A 39 -0.62 -6.63 1.29
N LEU A 40 -1.14 -5.68 0.50
CA LEU A 40 -2.49 -5.76 -0.09
C LEU A 40 -2.56 -6.66 -1.33
N LYS A 41 -1.41 -7.09 -1.85
CA LYS A 41 -1.32 -7.85 -3.09
C LYS A 41 -1.99 -9.22 -2.92
N GLU A 42 -3.09 -9.45 -3.63
CA GLU A 42 -3.62 -10.80 -3.82
C GLU A 42 -2.66 -11.64 -4.69
N GLU A 43 -2.62 -12.95 -4.46
CA GLU A 43 -1.76 -13.87 -5.22
C GLU A 43 -1.94 -13.67 -6.74
N ASN A 44 -0.83 -13.55 -7.47
CA ASN A 44 -0.74 -13.37 -8.92
C ASN A 44 -1.12 -12.00 -9.52
N ARG A 45 -1.32 -10.95 -8.73
CA ARG A 45 -1.45 -9.58 -9.28
C ARG A 45 -0.09 -8.93 -9.47
N ASN A 46 0.04 -7.92 -10.33
CA ASN A 46 1.27 -7.14 -10.45
C ASN A 46 0.95 -5.70 -10.09
N VAL A 47 1.36 -5.29 -8.90
CA VAL A 47 1.28 -3.89 -8.49
C VAL A 47 2.37 -3.12 -9.21
N HIS A 48 2.00 -2.10 -9.96
CA HIS A 48 2.92 -1.13 -10.55
C HIS A 48 2.71 0.23 -9.89
N ILE A 49 3.78 0.80 -9.35
CA ILE A 49 3.73 2.09 -8.63
C ILE A 49 4.27 3.16 -9.58
N TYR A 50 3.43 4.14 -9.92
CA TYR A 50 3.82 5.29 -10.75
C TYR A 50 4.60 6.33 -9.93
N GLY A 51 4.28 6.46 -8.65
CA GLY A 51 4.98 7.38 -7.76
C GLY A 51 4.29 7.56 -6.43
N SER A 52 4.93 8.37 -5.58
CA SER A 52 4.41 8.70 -4.26
C SER A 52 4.57 10.19 -3.95
N SER A 53 3.76 10.66 -3.01
CA SER A 53 3.85 12.00 -2.43
C SER A 53 3.74 11.92 -0.91
N GLN A 54 4.76 12.42 -0.22
CA GLN A 54 4.72 12.55 1.23
C GLN A 54 3.94 13.81 1.60
N VAL A 55 2.73 13.61 2.14
CA VAL A 55 1.86 14.71 2.61
C VAL A 55 2.38 15.26 3.94
N ASN A 56 2.78 14.37 4.84
CA ASN A 56 3.43 14.73 6.12
C ASN A 56 4.24 13.54 6.69
N ASN A 57 4.74 13.67 7.92
CA ASN A 57 5.58 12.64 8.55
C ASN A 57 4.87 11.29 8.77
N SER A 58 3.55 11.28 8.80
CA SER A 58 2.73 10.10 9.08
C SER A 58 1.81 9.70 7.93
N LEU A 59 1.87 10.36 6.77
CA LEU A 59 1.00 10.10 5.63
C LEU A 59 1.77 10.18 4.31
N VAL A 60 1.70 9.09 3.55
CA VAL A 60 2.20 9.00 2.18
C VAL A 60 1.05 8.56 1.28
N LEU A 61 0.90 9.25 0.16
CA LEU A 61 -0.02 8.87 -0.90
C LEU A 61 0.76 8.17 -2.01
N MET A 62 0.30 7.02 -2.47
CA MET A 62 0.93 6.26 -3.56
C MET A 62 -0.02 6.05 -4.72
N VAL A 63 0.43 6.38 -5.93
CA VAL A 63 -0.32 6.17 -7.18
C VAL A 63 0.13 4.85 -7.79
N PHE A 64 -0.81 3.95 -8.07
CA PHE A 64 -0.50 2.60 -8.53
C PHE A 64 -1.63 1.95 -9.34
N THR A 65 -1.32 0.87 -10.06
CA THR A 65 -2.27 -0.09 -10.67
C THR A 65 -2.12 -1.47 -10.03
N GLY A 66 -3.05 -2.38 -10.34
CA GLY A 66 -2.95 -3.78 -9.92
C GLY A 66 -3.64 -4.11 -8.61
N TYR A 67 -4.50 -3.21 -8.08
CA TYR A 67 -5.32 -3.52 -6.90
C TYR A 67 -6.44 -4.51 -7.24
N MET A 68 -7.50 -4.06 -7.94
CA MET A 68 -8.58 -4.92 -8.44
C MET A 68 -8.35 -5.44 -9.87
N ASN A 69 -7.66 -4.65 -10.68
CA ASN A 69 -7.24 -4.95 -12.05
C ASN A 69 -5.98 -4.14 -12.36
N ASN A 70 -5.39 -4.37 -13.54
CA ASN A 70 -4.15 -3.72 -13.98
C ASN A 70 -4.40 -2.46 -14.84
N GLU A 71 -5.65 -2.07 -15.05
CA GLU A 71 -6.04 -0.99 -15.97
C GLU A 71 -6.39 0.29 -15.19
N ASP A 72 -7.13 0.16 -14.11
CA ASP A 72 -7.55 1.26 -13.26
C ASP A 72 -6.38 1.82 -12.46
N ILE A 73 -6.30 3.15 -12.41
CA ILE A 73 -5.41 3.88 -11.51
C ILE A 73 -6.05 3.98 -10.12
N TRP A 74 -5.23 3.77 -9.10
CA TRP A 74 -5.61 3.84 -7.69
C TRP A 74 -4.65 4.75 -6.93
N VAL A 75 -5.14 5.35 -5.85
CA VAL A 75 -4.31 6.04 -4.86
C VAL A 75 -4.49 5.38 -3.50
N ALA A 76 -3.39 4.94 -2.90
CA ALA A 76 -3.37 4.42 -1.53
C ALA A 76 -3.02 5.53 -0.54
N ASP A 77 -3.83 5.66 0.50
CA ASP A 77 -3.58 6.42 1.72
C ASP A 77 -2.85 5.51 2.71
N ILE A 78 -1.56 5.76 2.90
CA ILE A 78 -0.68 4.93 3.71
C ILE A 78 -0.19 5.73 4.91
N GLN A 79 -0.60 5.30 6.10
CA GLN A 79 -0.36 6.02 7.33
C GLN A 79 0.62 5.31 8.24
N ASN A 80 1.50 6.08 8.89
CA ASN A 80 2.37 5.59 9.94
C ASN A 80 1.64 5.61 11.28
N GLN A 81 1.35 4.44 11.81
CA GLN A 81 0.77 4.25 13.13
C GLN A 81 1.82 3.62 14.05
N LYS A 82 2.43 4.45 14.90
CA LYS A 82 3.41 4.02 15.91
C LYS A 82 4.64 3.29 15.33
N GLY A 83 5.13 3.74 14.18
CA GLY A 83 6.28 3.16 13.50
C GLY A 83 5.92 2.09 12.46
N HIS A 84 4.64 1.76 12.30
CA HIS A 84 4.17 0.77 11.35
C HIS A 84 3.36 1.46 10.25
N TRP A 85 3.70 1.21 9.00
CA TRP A 85 2.94 1.74 7.87
C TRP A 85 1.76 0.82 7.57
N LYS A 86 0.59 1.40 7.33
CA LYS A 86 -0.62 0.64 7.00
C LYS A 86 -1.43 1.39 5.95
N VAL A 87 -1.95 0.65 4.98
CA VAL A 87 -2.93 1.23 4.06
C VAL A 87 -4.26 1.40 4.81
N GLU A 88 -4.67 2.64 4.99
CA GLU A 88 -5.94 2.97 5.64
C GLU A 88 -7.07 3.16 4.63
N LYS A 89 -6.72 3.60 3.42
CA LYS A 89 -7.70 3.84 2.36
C LYS A 89 -7.12 3.57 0.98
N ILE A 90 -7.97 3.08 0.08
CA ILE A 90 -7.67 2.96 -1.34
C ILE A 90 -8.76 3.70 -2.08
N ILE A 91 -8.36 4.64 -2.93
CA ILE A 91 -9.24 5.50 -3.70
C ILE A 91 -9.10 5.08 -5.16
N LYS A 92 -10.22 4.68 -5.76
CA LYS A 92 -10.27 4.47 -7.21
C LYS A 92 -10.26 5.82 -7.90
N MET A 93 -9.33 6.04 -8.82
CA MET A 93 -9.29 7.25 -9.64
C MET A 93 -10.22 7.05 -10.85
N ASP A 94 -11.49 6.75 -10.58
CA ASP A 94 -12.46 6.31 -11.59
C ASP A 94 -13.03 7.51 -12.33
N GLN A 95 -12.52 7.75 -13.54
CA GLN A 95 -13.17 8.58 -14.53
C GLN A 95 -12.65 8.19 -15.90
N SER A 96 -13.57 8.07 -16.87
CA SER A 96 -13.19 8.03 -18.28
C SER A 96 -12.38 9.30 -18.55
N LEU A 97 -11.06 9.15 -18.65
CA LEU A 97 -10.15 10.26 -18.91
C LEU A 97 -10.55 11.01 -20.18
N TYR A 98 -11.22 10.33 -21.11
CA TYR A 98 -11.76 10.90 -22.34
C TYR A 98 -12.89 11.92 -22.14
N GLU A 99 -13.55 11.96 -20.97
CA GLU A 99 -14.64 12.90 -20.67
C GLU A 99 -14.17 14.16 -19.92
N LEU A 100 -12.88 14.24 -19.58
CA LEU A 100 -12.32 15.31 -18.77
C LEU A 100 -11.64 16.36 -19.64
N ASN A 101 -12.00 17.62 -19.39
CA ASN A 101 -11.58 18.73 -20.26
C ASN A 101 -10.16 19.20 -19.96
N GLU A 102 -9.74 19.32 -18.68
CA GLU A 102 -8.38 19.79 -18.31
C GLU A 102 -7.92 19.34 -16.91
N THR A 103 -8.62 19.73 -15.84
CA THR A 103 -8.30 19.36 -14.46
C THR A 103 -9.56 18.94 -13.74
N HIS A 104 -9.51 17.82 -13.02
CA HIS A 104 -10.62 17.35 -12.23
C HIS A 104 -10.16 16.91 -10.85
N SER A 105 -10.92 17.27 -9.82
CA SER A 105 -10.73 16.77 -8.46
C SER A 105 -11.59 15.55 -8.26
N ILE A 106 -10.98 14.47 -7.79
CA ILE A 106 -11.67 13.18 -7.57
C ILE A 106 -12.00 13.02 -6.09
N TYR A 107 -11.09 13.41 -5.22
CA TYR A 107 -11.22 13.19 -3.79
C TYR A 107 -10.54 14.30 -3.00
N LYS A 108 -11.16 14.65 -1.87
CA LYS A 108 -10.66 15.62 -0.91
C LYS A 108 -10.84 15.09 0.50
N ASP A 109 -9.78 15.17 1.30
CA ASP A 109 -9.79 14.89 2.72
C ASP A 109 -9.50 16.17 3.50
N ASP A 110 -10.53 16.75 4.11
CA ASP A 110 -10.37 17.99 4.89
C ASP A 110 -9.65 17.75 6.22
N GLU A 111 -9.69 16.53 6.78
CA GLU A 111 -9.05 16.19 8.05
C GLU A 111 -7.55 16.00 7.87
N LEU A 112 -7.17 15.24 6.85
CA LEU A 112 -5.78 14.96 6.49
C LEU A 112 -5.18 16.03 5.57
N ARG A 113 -6.00 17.00 5.16
CA ARG A 113 -5.65 18.18 4.35
C ARG A 113 -4.96 17.83 3.03
N TYR A 114 -5.54 16.90 2.28
CA TYR A 114 -5.09 16.64 0.93
C TYR A 114 -6.24 16.58 -0.06
N GLU A 115 -5.92 16.84 -1.32
CA GLU A 115 -6.84 16.74 -2.44
C GLU A 115 -6.10 16.07 -3.60
N LEU A 116 -6.79 15.25 -4.37
CA LEU A 116 -6.20 14.54 -5.49
C LEU A 116 -7.15 14.48 -6.68
N GLY A 117 -6.56 14.32 -7.85
CA GLY A 117 -7.33 14.28 -9.09
C GLY A 117 -6.45 14.10 -10.31
N TYR A 118 -7.08 14.30 -11.47
CA TYR A 118 -6.41 14.23 -12.77
C TYR A 118 -6.14 15.61 -13.34
N HIS A 119 -5.05 15.71 -14.07
CA HIS A 119 -4.75 16.84 -14.93
C HIS A 119 -4.23 16.34 -16.28
N LYS A 120 -4.72 16.93 -17.36
CA LYS A 120 -4.26 16.69 -18.71
C LYS A 120 -3.30 17.78 -19.16
N GLY A 121 -2.14 17.38 -19.69
CA GLY A 121 -1.19 18.28 -20.35
C GLY A 121 0.15 18.43 -19.61
N ASP A 122 0.90 19.46 -20.02
CA ASP A 122 2.25 19.68 -19.52
C ASP A 122 2.23 20.15 -18.06
N SER A 123 3.05 19.49 -17.23
CA SER A 123 3.01 19.65 -15.77
C SER A 123 3.61 20.97 -15.29
N ASN A 124 4.17 21.75 -16.20
CA ASN A 124 4.92 22.97 -15.92
C ASN A 124 4.11 24.09 -15.27
N ASP A 125 2.78 24.11 -15.42
CA ASP A 125 1.94 25.16 -14.81
C ASP A 125 1.38 24.76 -13.45
N LYS A 126 1.19 23.45 -13.23
CA LYS A 126 0.64 22.86 -12.01
C LYS A 126 1.71 22.49 -10.98
N GLU A 127 2.93 22.13 -11.41
CA GLU A 127 4.09 21.91 -10.51
C GLU A 127 4.58 23.19 -9.82
N LYS A 128 4.14 24.37 -10.28
CA LYS A 128 4.48 25.67 -9.69
C LYS A 128 3.58 26.06 -8.52
N GLU A 129 2.45 25.38 -8.31
CA GLU A 129 1.64 25.61 -7.12
C GLU A 129 2.39 25.09 -5.89
N ALA A 130 2.61 25.96 -4.91
CA ALA A 130 3.15 25.53 -3.63
C ALA A 130 2.27 24.40 -3.08
N ASN A 131 2.92 23.34 -2.58
CA ASN A 131 2.27 22.18 -1.99
C ASN A 131 1.47 21.31 -2.96
N GLN A 132 1.91 21.20 -4.22
CA GLN A 132 1.34 20.24 -5.15
C GLN A 132 2.42 19.34 -5.74
N LYS A 133 2.15 18.04 -5.78
CA LYS A 133 2.95 17.04 -6.48
C LYS A 133 2.18 16.53 -7.69
N VAL A 134 2.86 16.42 -8.82
CA VAL A 134 2.32 15.80 -10.04
C VAL A 134 3.09 14.51 -10.30
N ILE A 135 2.36 13.43 -10.59
CA ILE A 135 2.87 12.10 -10.86
C ILE A 135 2.43 11.70 -12.27
N PRO A 136 3.37 11.53 -13.22
CA PRO A 136 3.03 11.11 -14.58
C PRO A 136 2.60 9.65 -14.63
N LEU A 137 1.68 9.33 -15.54
CA LEU A 137 1.29 7.96 -15.86
C LEU A 137 2.03 7.54 -17.14
N GLU A 138 2.92 6.54 -17.04
CA GLU A 138 3.84 6.18 -18.13
C GLU A 138 3.11 5.74 -19.41
N ASP A 139 1.93 5.12 -19.27
CA ASP A 139 1.17 4.51 -20.37
C ASP A 139 0.07 5.42 -20.95
N GLU A 140 -0.19 6.57 -20.33
CA GLU A 140 -1.26 7.50 -20.73
C GLU A 140 -0.69 8.89 -20.99
N SER A 141 -0.32 9.13 -22.25
CA SER A 141 0.67 10.15 -22.67
C SER A 141 0.46 11.57 -22.15
N ASP A 142 -0.76 11.94 -21.79
CA ASP A 142 -1.10 13.31 -21.41
C ASP A 142 -1.67 13.42 -20.00
N TRP A 143 -1.97 12.29 -19.34
CA TRP A 143 -2.65 12.27 -18.05
C TRP A 143 -1.68 12.11 -16.89
N LYS A 144 -1.92 12.90 -15.84
CA LYS A 144 -1.12 12.92 -14.63
C LYS A 144 -2.04 12.94 -13.43
N VAL A 145 -1.63 12.28 -12.36
CA VAL A 145 -2.26 12.43 -11.05
C VAL A 145 -1.63 13.63 -10.37
N TRP A 146 -2.44 14.58 -9.93
CA TRP A 146 -1.99 15.66 -9.05
C TRP A 146 -2.46 15.40 -7.63
N ILE A 147 -1.62 15.79 -6.68
CA ILE A 147 -1.84 15.67 -5.24
C ILE A 147 -1.49 17.01 -4.62
N LYS A 148 -2.45 17.64 -3.95
CA LYS A 148 -2.30 18.92 -3.25
C LYS A 148 -2.36 18.72 -1.74
N TYR A 149 -1.45 19.33 -0.97
CA TYR A 149 -1.31 19.13 0.48
C TYR A 149 -0.85 20.35 1.29
#